data_AF-A0A452XPG4-F1
#
_entry.id   AF-A0A452XPG4-F1
#
_cell.length_a   1.000
_cell.length_b   1.000
_cell.length_c   1.000
_cell.angle_alpha   90.00
_cell.angle_beta   90.00
_cell.angle_gamma   90.00
#
_symmetry.space_group_name_H-M   'P 1'
#
loop_
_entity.id
_entity.type
_entity.pdbx_description
1 polymer ?
#
loop_
_entity_poly.entity_id
_entity_poly.type
_entity_poly.pdbx_seq_one_letter_code
_entity_poly.pdbx_strand_id
1 'polypeptide(L)' 'MLLHDFHLDDEAEDNIVWKHSNDGNYSAATAYRAQFLGLTLSPLDRMVSKAWAPPKVKFFA' A
#
# COMPACT_ATOMS: atom_id res chain seq x y z
N MET A 1 0.17 -28.26 -4.07
CA MET A 1 -0.63 -28.73 -5.21
C MET A 1 -0.46 -27.70 -6.32
N LEU A 2 0.35 -28.01 -7.32
CA LEU A 2 0.44 -27.16 -8.52
C LEU A 2 -0.69 -27.60 -9.46
N LEU A 3 -1.48 -26.63 -9.92
CA LEU A 3 -2.54 -26.89 -10.90
C LEU A 3 -1.84 -27.12 -12.25
N HIS A 4 -1.88 -28.34 -12.79
CA HIS A 4 -1.12 -28.72 -13.98
C HIS A 4 -1.91 -28.65 -15.30
N ASP A 5 -3.17 -28.23 -15.27
CA ASP A 5 -4.04 -28.17 -16.44
C ASP A 5 -4.80 -26.83 -16.57
N PHE A 6 -4.15 -25.72 -16.21
CA PHE A 6 -4.73 -24.40 -16.44
C PHE A 6 -4.33 -23.91 -17.84
N HIS A 7 -5.29 -23.94 -18.77
CA HIS A 7 -5.12 -23.39 -20.10
C HIS A 7 -5.54 -21.92 -20.06
N LEU A 8 -4.58 -21.01 -20.28
CA LEU A 8 -4.86 -19.58 -20.44
C LEU A 8 -5.46 -19.35 -21.83
N ASP A 9 -6.50 -18.53 -21.90
CA ASP A 9 -7.08 -18.08 -23.16
C ASP A 9 -6.61 -16.65 -23.44
N ASP A 10 -5.75 -16.49 -24.44
CA ASP A 10 -5.15 -15.20 -24.79
C ASP A 10 -6.18 -14.21 -25.38
N GLU A 11 -7.34 -14.69 -25.84
CA GLU A 11 -8.40 -13.84 -26.40
C GLU A 11 -9.45 -13.42 -25.34
N ALA A 12 -9.43 -14.04 -24.15
CA ALA A 12 -10.34 -13.73 -23.08
C ALA A 12 -9.78 -12.62 -22.15
N GLU A 13 -10.59 -11.61 -21.85
CA GLU A 13 -10.24 -10.64 -20.82
C GLU A 13 -10.35 -11.27 -19.42
N ASP A 14 -9.30 -11.06 -18.61
CA ASP A 14 -9.32 -11.44 -17.20
C ASP A 14 -10.37 -10.63 -16.43
N ASN A 15 -11.10 -11.32 -15.55
CA ASN A 15 -12.00 -10.68 -14.60
C ASN A 15 -11.38 -10.62 -13.21
N ILE A 16 -11.31 -9.42 -12.64
CA ILE A 16 -10.81 -9.19 -11.29
C ILE A 16 -11.98 -9.00 -10.34
N VAL A 17 -12.17 -9.96 -9.42
CA VAL A 17 -13.14 -9.84 -8.33
C VAL A 17 -12.49 -9.20 -7.10
N TRP A 18 -12.90 -7.98 -6.75
CA TRP A 18 -12.32 -7.24 -5.64
C TRP A 18 -13.12 -7.35 -4.34
N LYS A 19 -12.64 -8.18 -3.41
CA LYS A 19 -13.32 -8.45 -2.14
C LYS A 19 -13.23 -7.34 -1.07
N HIS A 20 -12.42 -6.29 -1.31
CA HIS A 20 -12.22 -5.19 -0.35
C HIS A 20 -13.13 -3.99 -0.63
N SER A 21 -14.12 -4.15 -1.50
CA SER A 21 -15.22 -3.20 -1.71
C SER A 21 -16.54 -3.96 -1.82
N ASN A 22 -17.63 -3.36 -1.35
CA ASN A 22 -18.96 -3.99 -1.35
C ASN A 22 -19.54 -4.17 -2.76
N ASP A 23 -19.09 -3.35 -3.71
CA ASP A 23 -19.50 -3.42 -5.11
C ASP A 23 -18.68 -4.42 -5.94
N GLY A 24 -17.67 -5.07 -5.34
CA GLY A 24 -16.81 -6.03 -6.03
C GLY A 24 -15.82 -5.41 -7.02
N ASN A 25 -15.81 -4.08 -7.14
CA ASN A 25 -15.04 -3.38 -8.17
C ASN A 25 -13.62 -3.06 -7.71
N TYR A 26 -12.66 -3.37 -8.58
CA TYR A 26 -11.29 -2.93 -8.41
C TYR A 26 -11.12 -1.46 -8.77
N SER A 27 -10.36 -0.73 -7.97
CA SER A 27 -9.82 0.58 -8.32
C SER A 27 -8.49 0.82 -7.60
N ALA A 28 -7.65 1.70 -8.14
CA ALA A 28 -6.42 2.11 -7.45
C ALA A 28 -6.70 2.65 -6.04
N ALA A 29 -7.83 3.34 -5.84
CA ALA A 29 -8.22 3.88 -4.54
C ALA A 29 -8.59 2.79 -3.53
N THR A 30 -9.35 1.78 -3.94
CA THR A 30 -9.71 0.66 -3.06
C THR A 30 -8.52 -0.24 -2.76
N ALA A 31 -7.61 -0.42 -3.71
CA ALA A 31 -6.33 -1.10 -3.52
C ALA A 31 -5.44 -0.37 -2.50
N TYR A 32 -5.28 0.94 -2.64
CA TYR A 32 -4.52 1.76 -1.68
C TYR A 32 -5.11 1.61 -0.27
N ARG A 33 -6.43 1.74 -0.10
CA ARG A 33 -7.06 1.57 1.22
C ARG A 33 -6.83 0.18 1.81
N ALA A 34 -6.90 -0.87 0.99
CA ALA A 34 -6.65 -2.25 1.43
C ALA A 34 -5.20 -2.45 1.91
N GLN A 35 -4.22 -1.77 1.31
CA GLN A 35 -2.81 -1.82 1.74
C GLN A 35 -2.63 -1.37 3.19
N PHE A 36 -3.45 -0.42 3.66
CA PHE A 36 -3.38 0.10 5.03
C PHE A 36 -4.42 -0.53 5.97
N LEU A 37 -5.18 -1.53 5.50
CA LEU A 37 -6.20 -2.19 6.31
C LEU A 37 -5.54 -2.94 7.48
N GLY A 38 -5.96 -2.64 8.71
CA GLY A 38 -5.41 -3.26 9.92
C GLY A 38 -4.07 -2.67 10.39
N LEU A 39 -3.57 -1.62 9.74
CA LEU A 39 -2.41 -0.91 10.26
C LEU A 39 -2.76 -0.17 11.55
N THR A 40 -1.85 -0.27 12.53
CA THR A 40 -1.91 0.52 13.76
C THR A 40 -1.16 1.82 13.53
N LEU A 41 -1.80 2.95 13.86
CA LEU A 41 -1.15 4.24 13.82
C LEU A 41 0.00 4.23 14.83
N SER A 42 1.20 4.42 14.33
CA SER A 42 2.41 4.56 15.14
C SER A 42 2.74 6.05 15.26
N PRO A 43 3.17 6.54 16.44
CA PRO A 43 3.61 7.92 16.63
C PRO A 43 4.95 8.24 15.92
N LEU A 44 5.41 7.35 15.02
CA LEU A 44 6.63 7.54 14.23
C LEU A 44 6.58 8.81 13.39
N ASP A 45 5.41 9.25 12.93
CA ASP A 45 5.20 10.54 12.26
C ASP A 45 5.69 11.74 13.11
N ARG A 46 5.45 11.67 14.43
CA ARG A 46 5.95 12.65 15.41
C ARG A 46 7.41 12.44 15.79
N MET A 47 7.92 11.22 15.69
CA MET A 47 9.32 10.92 16.03
C MET A 47 10.28 11.32 14.90
N VAL A 48 9.89 11.10 13.63
CA VAL A 48 10.71 11.40 12.45
C VAL A 48 10.81 12.91 12.20
N SER A 49 9.78 13.68 12.52
CA SER A 49 9.75 15.14 12.33
C SER A 49 10.49 15.93 13.40
N LYS A 50 10.90 15.30 14.50
CA LYS A 50 11.70 15.96 15.54
C LYS A 50 13.15 16.00 15.07
N ALA A 51 13.49 17.08 14.35
CA ALA A 51 14.82 17.41 13.80
C ALA A 51 15.94 16.57 14.44
N TRP A 52 16.22 15.41 13.83
CA TRP A 52 17.31 14.51 14.24
C TRP A 52 18.63 14.98 13.63
N ALA A 53 18.68 16.23 13.16
CA ALA A 53 19.91 16.91 12.84
C ALA A 53 20.42 17.51 14.16
N PRO A 54 21.59 17.07 14.66
CA PRO A 54 22.30 17.84 15.67
C PRO A 54 22.39 19.29 15.16
N PRO A 55 22.21 20.32 16.00
CA PRO A 55 22.43 21.69 15.59
C PRO A 55 23.91 21.85 15.22
N LYS A 56 24.25 21.58 13.95
CA LYS A 56 25.54 21.91 13.34
C LYS A 56 25.51 23.33 12.78
N VAL A 57 24.62 24.19 13.29
CA VAL A 57 24.64 25.60 12.97
C VAL A 57 25.64 26.24 13.92
N LYS A 58 26.91 26.29 13.48
CA LYS A 58 27.89 27.21 14.08
C LYS A 58 27.43 28.61 13.70
N PHE A 59 26.82 29.32 14.64
CA PHE A 59 26.67 30.77 14.51
C PHE A 59 28.08 31.36 14.58
N PHE A 60 28.53 31.96 13.48
CA PHE A 60 29.68 32.85 13.51
C PHE A 60 29.12 34.26 13.73
N ALA A 61 29.61 34.92 14.78
CA ALA A 61 29.30 36.30 15.12
C ALA A 61 30.00 37.26 14.15
#